data_AF-A0A431VYH0-F1
#
_entry.id   AF-A0A431VYH0-F1
#
_cell.length_a   1.000
_cell.length_b   1.000
_cell.length_c   1.000
_cell.angle_alpha   90.00
_cell.angle_beta   90.00
_cell.angle_gamma   90.00
#
_symmetry.space_group_name_H-M   'P 1'
#
loop_
_entity.id
_entity.type
_entity.pdbx_description
1 polymer ?
#
loop_
_entity_poly.entity_id
_entity_poly.type
_entity_poly.pdbx_seq_one_letter_code
_entity_poly.pdbx_strand_id
1 'polypeptide(L)'
;MNPVAWPSIPPLDTPRSCTLDPALYALDWLVRWTVPVQFPDRTVTDTPVLEVLRDALRDPQSYGLSAEQAQAAAERFLGQATPILETEGGQRAWLERELQR
;
A
#
# COMPACT_ATOMS: atom_id res chain seq x y z
N MET A 1 -4.31 -19.19 4.54
CA MET A 1 -3.77 -18.25 5.56
C MET A 1 -3.10 -17.10 4.83
N ASN A 2 -3.37 -15.84 5.22
CA ASN A 2 -2.63 -14.69 4.69
C ASN A 2 -1.28 -14.64 5.43
N PRO A 3 -0.14 -14.83 4.74
CA PRO A 3 1.17 -14.81 5.38
C PRO A 3 1.64 -13.40 5.74
N VAL A 4 1.01 -12.37 5.15
CA VAL A 4 1.30 -10.96 5.44
C VAL A 4 0.03 -10.27 5.96
N ALA A 5 0.14 -9.51 7.04
CA ALA A 5 -1.00 -8.82 7.64
C ALA A 5 -0.68 -7.35 7.96
N TRP A 6 -1.68 -6.49 7.77
CA TRP A 6 -1.72 -5.10 8.19
C TRP A 6 -3.19 -4.74 8.45
N PRO A 7 -3.48 -3.71 9.28
CA PRO A 7 -4.85 -3.24 9.49
C PRO A 7 -5.47 -2.72 8.18
N SER A 8 -6.79 -2.66 8.10
CA SER A 8 -7.43 -2.01 6.95
C SER A 8 -7.02 -0.54 6.84
N ILE A 9 -6.84 -0.06 5.61
CA ILE A 9 -6.56 1.37 5.37
C ILE A 9 -7.76 2.19 5.89
N PRO A 10 -7.53 3.15 6.81
CA PRO A 10 -8.62 4.00 7.30
C PRO A 10 -9.15 4.91 6.19
N PRO A 11 -10.40 5.40 6.31
CA PRO A 11 -10.90 6.41 5.41
C PRO A 11 -10.01 7.65 5.44
N LEU A 12 -9.79 8.24 4.27
CA LEU A 12 -8.98 9.45 4.13
C LEU A 12 -9.78 10.67 4.59
N ASP A 13 -9.20 11.47 5.48
CA ASP A 13 -9.71 12.79 5.82
C ASP A 13 -8.95 13.83 4.98
N THR A 14 -9.47 14.08 3.78
CA THR A 14 -8.88 15.04 2.83
C THR A 14 -9.14 16.48 3.31
N PRO A 15 -8.11 17.31 3.54
CA PRO A 15 -8.33 18.71 3.78
C PRO A 15 -8.95 19.32 2.51
N ARG A 16 -10.23 19.71 2.60
CA ARG A 16 -11.02 20.36 1.53
C ARG A 16 -10.55 21.80 1.25
N SER A 17 -9.25 22.07 1.33
CA SER A 17 -8.67 23.38 1.02
C SER A 17 -8.60 23.55 -0.49
N CYS A 18 -9.05 24.70 -1.02
CA CYS A 18 -9.11 25.00 -2.45
C CYS A 18 -7.77 24.99 -3.21
N THR A 19 -6.66 24.67 -2.55
CA THR A 19 -5.30 24.77 -3.11
C THR A 19 -4.70 23.40 -3.46
N LEU A 20 -5.21 22.32 -2.88
CA LEU A 20 -4.63 20.99 -3.01
C LEU A 20 -5.51 20.12 -3.90
N ASP A 21 -4.91 19.48 -4.91
CA ASP A 21 -5.60 18.48 -5.71
C ASP A 21 -5.91 17.25 -4.82
N PRO A 22 -7.20 16.89 -4.62
CA PRO A 22 -7.57 15.83 -3.69
C PRO A 22 -7.02 14.46 -4.09
N ALA A 23 -6.95 14.17 -5.40
CA ALA A 23 -6.44 12.90 -5.90
C ALA A 23 -4.93 12.76 -5.66
N LEU A 24 -4.18 13.83 -5.89
CA LEU A 24 -2.73 13.84 -5.62
C LEU A 24 -2.42 13.76 -4.12
N TYR A 25 -3.23 14.40 -3.27
CA TYR A 25 -3.10 14.23 -1.83
C TYR A 25 -3.39 12.80 -1.38
N ALA A 26 -4.47 12.20 -1.89
CA ALA A 26 -4.81 10.82 -1.60
C ALA A 26 -3.70 9.86 -2.01
N LEU A 27 -3.12 10.06 -3.20
CA LEU A 27 -1.98 9.27 -3.66
C LEU A 27 -0.76 9.43 -2.74
N ASP A 28 -0.35 10.66 -2.41
CA ASP A 28 0.80 10.90 -1.52
C ASP A 28 0.59 10.29 -0.13
N TRP A 29 -0.61 10.44 0.42
CA TRP A 29 -0.97 9.84 1.71
C TRP A 29 -0.90 8.31 1.67
N LEU A 30 -1.45 7.67 0.62
CA LEU A 30 -1.41 6.21 0.44
C LEU A 30 0.02 5.68 0.27
N VAL A 31 0.88 6.40 -0.47
CA VAL A 31 2.28 6.03 -0.70
C VAL A 31 3.10 6.13 0.60
N ARG A 32 2.76 7.07 1.49
CA ARG A 32 3.42 7.27 2.78
C ARG A 32 2.76 6.52 3.94
N TRP A 33 1.64 5.84 3.70
CA TRP A 33 0.87 5.20 4.74
C TRP A 33 1.70 4.11 5.44
N THR A 34 1.97 4.36 6.73
CA THR A 34 2.88 3.55 7.54
C THR A 34 2.10 2.92 8.68
N VAL A 35 2.13 1.59 8.74
CA VAL A 35 1.55 0.77 9.81
C VAL A 35 2.40 -0.48 9.99
N PRO A 36 2.32 -1.16 11.14
CA PRO A 36 2.99 -2.45 11.31
C PRO A 36 2.54 -3.47 10.25
N VAL A 37 3.49 -3.92 9.43
CA VAL A 37 3.32 -5.02 8.48
C VAL A 37 3.92 -6.29 9.08
N GLN A 38 3.07 -7.26 9.34
CA GLN A 38 3.45 -8.55 9.92
C GLN A 38 3.73 -9.55 8.80
N PHE A 39 4.86 -10.22 8.91
CA PHE A 39 5.29 -11.35 8.08
C PHE A 39 5.41 -12.61 8.97
N PRO A 40 5.65 -13.80 8.40
CA PRO A 40 5.73 -15.04 9.19
C PRO A 40 6.82 -15.01 10.28
N ASP A 41 7.94 -14.32 10.02
CA ASP A 41 9.16 -14.32 10.85
C ASP A 41 9.49 -12.95 11.46
N ARG A 42 8.85 -11.86 11.00
CA ARG A 42 9.18 -10.48 11.40
C ARG A 42 7.99 -9.53 11.35
N THR A 43 8.15 -8.36 11.94
CA THR A 43 7.23 -7.22 11.76
C THR A 43 8.03 -5.98 11.36
N VAL A 44 7.54 -5.24 10.38
CA VAL A 44 8.13 -3.97 9.91
C VAL A 44 7.22 -2.81 10.32
N THR A 45 7.72 -1.84 11.08
CA THR A 45 6.89 -0.80 11.73
C THR A 45 7.10 0.62 11.21
N ASP A 46 8.28 0.91 10.67
CA ASP A 46 8.72 2.29 10.36
C ASP A 46 8.89 2.52 8.85
N THR A 47 8.28 1.67 8.04
CA THR A 47 8.38 1.71 6.57
C THR A 47 6.98 1.73 5.98
N PRO A 48 6.70 2.58 4.96
CA PRO A 48 5.41 2.60 4.29
C PRO A 48 5.04 1.23 3.74
N VAL A 49 3.76 0.86 3.83
CA VAL A 49 3.30 -0.48 3.40
C VAL A 49 3.62 -0.73 1.92
N LEU A 50 3.47 0.29 1.07
CA LEU A 50 3.79 0.18 -0.36
C LEU A 50 5.27 -0.11 -0.60
N GLU A 51 6.17 0.52 0.16
CA GLU A 51 7.62 0.28 0.07
C GLU A 51 7.98 -1.15 0.53
N VAL A 52 7.40 -1.58 1.64
CA VAL A 52 7.56 -2.95 2.17
C VAL A 52 7.10 -3.99 1.15
N LEU A 53 5.95 -3.77 0.51
CA LEU A 53 5.40 -4.69 -0.49
C LEU A 53 6.24 -4.70 -1.77
N ARG A 54 6.76 -3.56 -2.19
CA ARG A 54 7.69 -3.48 -3.32
C ARG A 54 8.95 -4.31 -3.07
N ASP A 55 9.56 -4.17 -1.90
CA ASP A 55 10.77 -4.93 -1.58
C ASP A 55 10.47 -6.44 -1.46
N ALA A 56 9.31 -6.80 -0.90
CA ALA A 56 8.84 -8.18 -0.86
C ALA A 56 8.53 -8.76 -2.24
N LEU A 57 8.09 -7.96 -3.22
CA LEU A 57 7.94 -8.39 -4.61
C LEU A 57 9.28 -8.61 -5.30
N ARG A 58 10.29 -7.78 -4.98
CA ARG A 58 11.63 -7.87 -5.54
C ARG A 58 12.40 -9.09 -5.02
N ASP A 59 12.29 -9.38 -3.73
CA ASP A 59 12.91 -10.55 -3.10
C ASP A 59 11.97 -11.21 -2.08
N PRO A 60 10.99 -12.01 -2.54
CA PRO A 60 10.02 -12.65 -1.66
C PRO A 60 10.66 -13.55 -0.58
N GLN A 61 11.76 -14.22 -0.91
CA GLN A 61 12.40 -15.18 -0.02
C GLN A 61 13.02 -14.49 1.19
N SER A 62 13.60 -13.30 0.99
CA SER A 62 14.10 -12.47 2.09
C SER A 62 13.00 -12.00 3.05
N TYR A 63 11.72 -12.18 2.74
CA TYR A 63 10.57 -11.91 3.62
C TYR A 63 9.81 -13.18 4.03
N GLY A 64 10.36 -14.36 3.75
CA GLY A 64 9.73 -15.65 4.07
C GLY A 64 8.47 -15.94 3.23
N LEU A 65 8.36 -15.33 2.04
CA LEU A 65 7.21 -15.46 1.15
C LEU A 65 7.56 -16.22 -0.13
N SER A 66 6.57 -16.88 -0.71
CA SER A 66 6.61 -17.24 -2.13
C SER A 66 6.29 -16.02 -3.02
N ALA A 67 6.66 -16.08 -4.30
CA ALA A 67 6.31 -15.04 -5.27
C ALA A 67 4.79 -14.82 -5.35
N GLU A 68 3.99 -15.89 -5.31
CA GLU A 68 2.52 -15.79 -5.30
C GLU A 68 1.99 -15.10 -4.04
N GLN A 69 2.62 -15.35 -2.88
CA GLN A 69 2.23 -14.71 -1.62
C GLN A 69 2.56 -13.21 -1.62
N ALA A 70 3.72 -12.83 -2.14
CA ALA A 70 4.11 -11.44 -2.32
C ALA A 70 3.14 -10.72 -3.28
N GLN A 71 2.81 -11.34 -4.42
CA GLN A 71 1.84 -10.80 -5.37
C GLN A 71 0.45 -10.66 -4.74
N ALA A 72 -0.02 -11.68 -4.03
CA ALA A 72 -1.31 -11.62 -3.34
C ALA A 72 -1.35 -10.54 -2.25
N ALA A 73 -0.22 -10.25 -1.58
CA ALA A 73 -0.12 -9.15 -0.65
C ALA A 73 -0.24 -7.79 -1.38
N ALA A 74 0.52 -7.60 -2.46
CA ALA A 74 0.42 -6.41 -3.30
C ALA A 74 -1.02 -6.16 -3.82
N GLU A 75 -1.67 -7.19 -4.36
CA GLU A 75 -3.05 -7.08 -4.84
C GLU A 75 -4.04 -6.70 -3.74
N ARG A 76 -3.87 -7.22 -2.52
CA ARG A 76 -4.72 -6.83 -1.37
C ARG A 76 -4.52 -5.37 -0.99
N PHE A 77 -3.29 -4.85 -1.05
CA PHE A 77 -3.04 -3.44 -0.81
C PHE A 77 -3.72 -2.58 -1.88
N LEU A 78 -3.52 -2.92 -3.16
CA LEU A 78 -4.17 -2.22 -4.26
C LEU A 78 -5.69 -2.27 -4.13
N GLY A 79 -6.28 -3.41 -3.76
CA GLY A 79 -7.72 -3.55 -3.54
C GLY A 79 -8.28 -2.67 -2.42
N GLN A 80 -7.50 -2.38 -1.37
CA GLN A 80 -7.90 -1.46 -0.29
C GLN A 80 -7.65 0.01 -0.64
N ALA A 81 -6.53 0.31 -1.31
CA ALA A 81 -6.10 1.66 -1.62
C ALA A 81 -6.83 2.28 -2.82
N THR A 82 -7.20 1.45 -3.81
CA THR A 82 -7.93 1.88 -5.02
C THR A 82 -9.21 2.66 -4.70
N PRO A 83 -10.16 2.14 -3.90
CA PRO A 83 -11.41 2.86 -3.64
C PRO A 83 -11.21 4.20 -2.93
N ILE A 84 -10.17 4.32 -2.11
CA ILE A 84 -9.81 5.59 -1.44
C ILE A 84 -9.34 6.61 -2.48
N LEU A 85 -8.45 6.19 -3.38
CA LEU A 85 -7.90 7.05 -4.42
C LEU A 85 -8.95 7.46 -5.46
N GLU A 86 -9.77 6.52 -5.92
CA GLU A 86 -10.80 6.78 -6.94
C GLU A 86 -11.92 7.70 -6.42
N THR A 87 -12.23 7.63 -5.12
CA THR A 87 -13.20 8.55 -4.48
C THR A 87 -12.76 10.02 -4.61
N GLU A 88 -11.45 10.26 -4.61
CA GLU A 88 -10.86 11.61 -4.74
C GLU A 88 -10.55 11.98 -6.20
N GLY A 89 -10.91 11.12 -7.16
CA GLY A 89 -10.70 11.34 -8.60
C GLY A 89 -9.38 10.80 -9.17
N GLY A 90 -8.63 10.03 -8.38
CA GLY A 90 -7.43 9.34 -8.84
C GLY A 90 -7.72 8.02 -9.55
N GLN A 91 -6.66 7.27 -9.88
CA GLN A 91 -6.75 6.04 -10.67
C GLN A 91 -5.87 4.93 -10.08
N ARG A 92 -6.36 3.69 -10.07
CA ARG A 92 -5.57 2.50 -9.66
C ARG A 92 -4.19 2.43 -10.31
N ALA A 93 -4.11 2.76 -11.60
CA ALA A 93 -2.86 2.74 -12.38
C ALA A 93 -1.75 3.61 -11.77
N TRP A 94 -2.09 4.64 -10.99
CA TRP A 94 -1.09 5.45 -10.30
C TRP A 94 -0.45 4.68 -9.15
N LEU A 95 -1.22 3.96 -8.34
CA LEU A 95 -0.70 3.09 -7.27
C LEU A 95 0.12 1.93 -7.84
N GLU A 96 -0.34 1.33 -8.94
CA GLU A 96 0.40 0.26 -9.64
C GLU A 96 1.77 0.76 -10.12
N ARG A 97 1.84 1.99 -10.62
CA ARG A 97 3.11 2.62 -10.99
C ARG A 97 4.01 2.87 -9.78
N GLU A 98 3.47 3.35 -8.67
CA GLU A 98 4.27 3.56 -7.46
C GLU A 98 4.81 2.25 -6.89
N LEU A 99 4.06 1.16 -6.98
CA LEU A 99 4.50 -0.18 -6.57
C LEU A 99 5.66 -0.72 -7.45
N GLN A 100 5.73 -0.29 -8.71
CA GLN A 100 6.76 -0.71 -9.67
C GLN A 100 8.04 0.15 -9.66
N ARG A 101 8.06 1.26 -8.91
CA ARG A 101 9.18 2.21 -8.91
C ARG A 101 10.45 1.70 -8.25
#